data_AF-V9DNT8-F1
#
_entry.id   AF-V9DNT8-F1
#
_cell.length_a   1.000
_cell.length_b   1.000
_cell.length_c   1.000
_cell.angle_alpha   90.00
_cell.angle_beta   90.00
_cell.angle_gamma   90.00
#
_symmetry.space_group_name_H-M   'P 1'
#
loop_
_entity.id
_entity.type
_entity.pdbx_description
1 polymer ?
#
loop_
_entity_poly.entity_id
_entity_poly.type
_entity_poly.pdbx_seq_one_letter_code
_entity_poly.pdbx_strand_id
1 'polypeptide(L)'
;MVSCRIPWALALLTVAAASPVTKIQKRDLPDFVRQYAPVAYLHSQEVYFPSSIAGQLSHTHPEDDNGTNITTPAPLTLDNLDTLNAFANGGQDVYLTSDEGIQALPAWFQGTKPSPSGSTGSTIASVIVTVAKPDDVLDAFYFSFYAYNQGNRVLGVPELEFGDHVGDWEHTMLRFVNGTPQAMWFSQHSSGQAFTYAAVEKYVADAAAGGEVGLRPVVYVAKGSHANYATPGSHDHTIPGLNLPDGPLEDHTDAGIFWDPLLPESTYAYDWDASTGVFAAYHNTGASPTTTMTTAWLAFLGRWGDAQLPDDADGQVDVFGQRKYTAGPTGPVDKDLGRQAVCSGDDDGDCVVRTVLTARKGST
;
A
#
# COMPACT_ATOMS: atom_id res chain seq x y z
N MET A 1 85.71 -8.19 34.54
CA MET A 1 84.45 -8.87 34.91
C MET A 1 83.31 -7.99 34.42
N VAL A 2 82.74 -8.37 33.28
CA VAL A 2 81.73 -7.58 32.55
C VAL A 2 80.37 -7.89 33.15
N SER A 3 79.73 -6.87 33.73
CA SER A 3 78.38 -6.94 34.29
C SER A 3 77.37 -6.63 33.19
N CYS A 4 76.67 -7.66 32.71
CA CYS A 4 75.65 -7.56 31.67
C CYS A 4 74.29 -7.31 32.34
N ARG A 5 73.69 -6.14 32.07
CA ARG A 5 72.36 -5.75 32.55
C ARG A 5 71.30 -6.33 31.63
N ILE A 6 70.35 -7.08 32.20
CA ILE A 6 69.15 -7.58 31.53
C ILE A 6 68.06 -6.50 31.63
N PRO A 7 67.54 -5.95 30.52
CA PRO A 7 66.36 -5.09 30.57
C PRO A 7 65.09 -5.96 30.58
N TRP A 8 64.17 -5.61 31.48
CA TRP A 8 62.84 -6.21 31.58
C TRP A 8 62.00 -5.74 30.39
N ALA A 9 61.58 -6.67 29.53
CA ALA A 9 60.61 -6.38 28.47
C ALA A 9 59.19 -6.49 29.06
N LEU A 10 58.50 -5.35 29.13
CA LEU A 10 57.07 -5.27 29.42
C LEU A 10 56.31 -5.90 28.24
N ALA A 11 55.68 -7.06 28.46
CA ALA A 11 54.75 -7.63 27.50
C ALA A 11 53.39 -6.92 27.63
N LEU A 12 53.11 -5.99 26.70
CA LEU A 12 51.77 -5.44 26.50
C LEU A 12 50.89 -6.52 25.87
N LEU A 13 50.00 -7.14 26.67
CA LEU A 13 48.87 -7.90 26.13
C LEU A 13 47.88 -6.91 25.52
N THR A 14 47.87 -6.80 24.20
CA THR A 14 46.77 -6.20 23.45
C THR A 14 45.63 -7.22 23.39
N VAL A 15 44.65 -7.10 24.28
CA VAL A 15 43.36 -7.76 24.09
C VAL A 15 42.67 -7.02 22.94
N ALA A 16 42.77 -7.57 21.73
CA ALA A 16 41.91 -7.16 20.64
C ALA A 16 40.48 -7.60 21.00
N ALA A 17 39.66 -6.66 21.47
CA ALA A 17 38.23 -6.86 21.51
C ALA A 17 37.74 -6.98 20.07
N ALA A 18 37.61 -8.22 19.59
CA ALA A 18 36.87 -8.49 18.38
C ALA A 18 35.40 -8.23 18.70
N SER A 19 34.91 -7.03 18.35
CA SER A 19 33.48 -6.81 18.23
C SER A 19 32.94 -7.86 17.25
N PRO A 20 31.89 -8.63 17.60
CA PRO A 20 31.22 -9.41 16.59
C PRO A 20 30.63 -8.39 15.61
N VAL A 21 31.26 -8.24 14.45
CA VAL A 21 30.60 -7.69 13.29
C VAL A 21 29.53 -8.72 12.95
N THR A 22 28.35 -8.56 13.54
CA THR A 22 27.12 -9.09 12.99
C THR A 22 27.05 -8.48 11.59
N LYS A 23 27.55 -9.22 10.60
CA LYS A 23 27.18 -8.95 9.22
C LYS A 23 25.67 -9.07 9.22
N ILE A 24 24.96 -7.93 9.27
CA ILE A 24 23.57 -7.88 8.88
C ILE A 24 23.58 -8.46 7.46
N GLN A 25 23.13 -9.70 7.32
CA GLN A 25 22.90 -10.30 6.02
C GLN A 25 21.81 -9.44 5.41
N LYS A 26 22.22 -8.48 4.57
CA LYS A 26 21.33 -7.71 3.74
C LYS A 26 20.51 -8.71 2.94
N ARG A 27 19.22 -8.76 3.19
CA ARG A 27 18.29 -9.63 2.47
C ARG A 27 17.80 -8.84 1.27
N ASP A 28 17.93 -9.40 0.08
CA ASP A 28 17.38 -8.81 -1.14
C ASP A 28 15.95 -9.31 -1.36
N LEU A 29 15.11 -8.49 -1.99
CA LEU A 29 13.77 -8.89 -2.40
C LEU A 29 13.89 -10.01 -3.45
N PRO A 30 13.18 -11.16 -3.32
CA PRO A 30 13.29 -12.24 -4.29
C PRO A 30 12.95 -11.78 -5.70
N ASP A 31 13.77 -12.16 -6.69
CA ASP A 31 13.65 -11.66 -8.08
C ASP A 31 12.27 -11.90 -8.68
N PHE A 32 11.66 -13.06 -8.40
CA PHE A 32 10.33 -13.40 -8.91
C PHE A 32 9.25 -12.42 -8.40
N VAL A 33 9.40 -11.83 -7.21
CA VAL A 33 8.44 -10.83 -6.70
C VAL A 33 8.44 -9.58 -7.58
N ARG A 34 9.61 -9.17 -8.10
CA ARG A 34 9.71 -8.04 -9.04
C ARG A 34 9.29 -8.45 -10.46
N GLN A 35 9.72 -9.63 -10.90
CA GLN A 35 9.44 -10.16 -12.25
C GLN A 35 7.93 -10.25 -12.54
N TYR A 36 7.15 -10.69 -11.55
CA TYR A 36 5.70 -10.87 -11.66
C TYR A 36 4.87 -9.75 -11.04
N ALA A 37 5.51 -8.66 -10.60
CA ALA A 37 4.79 -7.55 -10.00
C ALA A 37 3.77 -6.94 -10.95
N PRO A 38 2.58 -6.56 -10.47
CA PRO A 38 1.56 -5.98 -11.33
C PRO A 38 1.99 -4.64 -11.91
N VAL A 39 1.33 -4.27 -13.01
CA VAL A 39 1.20 -2.89 -13.48
C VAL A 39 -0.25 -2.45 -13.30
N ALA A 40 -0.49 -1.15 -13.32
CA ALA A 40 -1.83 -0.59 -13.20
C ALA A 40 -2.21 0.25 -14.42
N TYR A 41 -3.50 0.25 -14.74
CA TYR A 41 -4.15 1.33 -15.48
C TYR A 41 -5.05 2.09 -14.52
N LEU A 42 -4.74 3.36 -14.31
CA LEU A 42 -5.65 4.31 -13.67
C LEU A 42 -6.72 4.71 -14.69
N HIS A 43 -7.92 4.99 -14.22
CA HIS A 43 -9.01 5.40 -15.09
C HIS A 43 -8.63 6.63 -15.95
N SER A 44 -9.10 6.70 -17.19
CA SER A 44 -8.76 7.76 -18.16
C SER A 44 -9.12 9.18 -17.70
N GLN A 45 -10.10 9.27 -16.80
CA GLN A 45 -10.57 10.50 -16.15
C GLN A 45 -10.11 10.66 -14.69
N GLU A 46 -9.12 9.87 -14.24
CA GLU A 46 -8.58 10.02 -12.89
C GLU A 46 -7.99 11.43 -12.68
N VAL A 47 -8.18 11.96 -11.49
CA VAL A 47 -7.61 13.24 -11.02
C VAL A 47 -6.91 13.11 -9.66
N TYR A 48 -7.15 12.02 -8.93
CA TYR A 48 -6.48 11.66 -7.68
C TYR A 48 -5.47 10.55 -7.97
N PHE A 49 -4.23 10.95 -8.25
CA PHE A 49 -3.17 10.04 -8.69
C PHE A 49 -2.36 9.47 -7.52
N PRO A 50 -1.51 8.44 -7.75
CA PRO A 50 -0.63 7.90 -6.73
C PRO A 50 0.19 9.01 -6.04
N SER A 51 0.25 8.96 -4.72
CA SER A 51 0.69 10.06 -3.87
C SER A 51 1.87 9.68 -3.00
N SER A 52 2.68 10.67 -2.60
CA SER A 52 3.86 10.41 -1.78
C SER A 52 3.47 9.99 -0.36
N ILE A 53 3.84 8.76 0.03
CA ILE A 53 3.61 8.24 1.39
C ILE A 53 4.27 9.14 2.44
N ALA A 54 5.52 9.54 2.21
CA ALA A 54 6.22 10.48 3.09
C ALA A 54 5.63 11.90 3.01
N GLY A 55 5.19 12.31 1.81
CA GLY A 55 4.57 13.63 1.58
C GLY A 55 3.29 13.84 2.37
N GLN A 56 2.49 12.79 2.60
CA GLN A 56 1.30 12.83 3.44
C GLN A 56 1.59 13.50 4.78
N LEU A 57 2.69 13.10 5.45
CA LEU A 57 3.06 13.59 6.78
C LEU A 57 3.41 15.08 6.82
N SER A 58 3.71 15.69 5.67
CA SER A 58 4.00 17.12 5.58
C SER A 58 2.76 18.01 5.42
N HIS A 59 1.59 17.39 5.22
CA HIS A 59 0.30 18.05 5.05
C HIS A 59 -0.72 17.66 6.12
N THR A 60 -0.26 16.96 7.16
CA THR A 60 -1.12 16.44 8.22
C THR A 60 -0.47 16.63 9.58
N HIS A 61 -1.31 16.69 10.62
CA HIS A 61 -0.89 16.63 12.02
C HIS A 61 -1.69 15.54 12.76
N PRO A 62 -1.15 14.98 13.85
CA PRO A 62 -1.86 13.95 14.60
C PRO A 62 -2.92 14.58 15.51
N GLU A 63 -4.14 14.06 15.45
CA GLU A 63 -5.24 14.35 16.39
C GLU A 63 -5.76 13.05 17.01
N ASP A 64 -6.40 13.15 18.19
CA ASP A 64 -7.21 12.05 18.71
C ASP A 64 -8.63 12.05 18.14
N ASP A 65 -9.44 11.04 18.49
CA ASP A 65 -10.84 10.89 18.07
C ASP A 65 -11.78 12.04 18.49
N ASN A 66 -11.34 12.91 19.40
CA ASN A 66 -12.07 14.11 19.81
C ASN A 66 -11.62 15.37 19.06
N GLY A 67 -10.71 15.25 18.09
CA GLY A 67 -10.12 16.38 17.37
C GLY A 67 -9.12 17.17 18.22
N THR A 68 -8.52 16.56 19.25
CA THR A 68 -7.48 17.21 20.05
C THR A 68 -6.11 16.95 19.46
N ASN A 69 -5.37 18.01 19.12
CA ASN A 69 -4.01 17.90 18.59
C ASN A 69 -3.08 17.16 19.56
N ILE A 70 -2.38 16.16 19.04
CA ILE A 70 -1.36 15.40 19.76
C ILE A 70 -0.01 16.10 19.57
N THR A 71 0.62 16.50 20.67
CA THR A 71 1.96 17.11 20.61
C THR A 71 3.04 16.02 20.56
N THR A 72 3.83 16.01 19.49
CA THR A 72 4.96 15.08 19.33
C THR A 72 6.29 15.73 19.76
N PRO A 73 7.27 14.95 20.26
CA PRO A 73 8.57 15.50 20.66
C PRO A 73 9.45 16.00 19.49
N ALA A 74 9.14 15.56 18.27
CA ALA A 74 9.84 15.91 17.04
C ALA A 74 8.84 15.90 15.87
N PRO A 75 9.17 16.58 14.74
CA PRO A 75 8.39 16.46 13.51
C PRO A 75 8.23 14.99 13.10
N LEU A 76 7.02 14.63 12.68
CA LEU A 76 6.72 13.28 12.22
C LEU A 76 7.36 13.02 10.86
N THR A 77 8.00 11.87 10.75
CA THR A 77 8.52 11.32 9.51
C THR A 77 8.18 9.84 9.47
N LEU A 78 8.47 9.18 8.34
CA LEU A 78 8.30 7.74 8.27
C LEU A 78 9.16 6.99 9.33
N ASP A 79 10.22 7.62 9.85
CA ASP A 79 11.17 7.02 10.81
C ASP A 79 10.64 6.95 12.24
N ASN A 80 9.61 7.71 12.59
CA ASN A 80 9.12 7.82 13.96
C ASN A 80 7.59 7.79 14.09
N LEU A 81 6.87 7.45 13.02
CA LEU A 81 5.40 7.51 13.02
C LEU A 81 4.75 6.53 14.02
N ASP A 82 5.39 5.39 14.29
CA ASP A 82 4.96 4.42 15.31
C ASP A 82 4.98 4.98 16.74
N THR A 83 5.68 6.09 16.99
CA THR A 83 5.63 6.77 18.30
C THR A 83 4.23 7.25 18.64
N LEU A 84 3.36 7.45 17.64
CA LEU A 84 1.94 7.74 17.82
C LEU A 84 1.16 6.59 18.47
N ASN A 85 1.69 5.36 18.46
CA ASN A 85 1.08 4.21 19.14
C ASN A 85 1.10 4.34 20.67
N ALA A 86 1.84 5.30 21.23
CA ALA A 86 1.82 5.59 22.66
C ALA A 86 0.61 6.43 23.12
N PHE A 87 -0.23 6.89 22.19
CA PHE A 87 -1.34 7.82 22.44
C PHE A 87 -2.70 7.10 22.39
N ALA A 88 -3.78 7.83 22.06
CA ALA A 88 -5.17 7.40 22.16
C ALA A 88 -5.39 5.94 21.73
N ASN A 89 -5.85 5.13 22.68
CA ASN A 89 -6.14 3.70 22.49
C ASN A 89 -5.00 2.89 21.84
N GLY A 90 -3.75 3.17 22.21
CA GLY A 90 -2.59 2.50 21.63
C GLY A 90 -2.29 2.93 20.20
N GLY A 91 -2.69 4.14 19.81
CA GLY A 91 -2.56 4.69 18.46
C GLY A 91 -3.76 4.48 17.55
N GLN A 92 -4.67 3.55 17.90
CA GLN A 92 -5.81 3.19 17.03
C GLN A 92 -6.80 4.35 16.84
N ASP A 93 -6.89 5.23 17.82
CA ASP A 93 -7.73 6.43 17.80
C ASP A 93 -6.90 7.70 17.54
N VAL A 94 -5.81 7.56 16.77
CA VAL A 94 -4.97 8.67 16.30
C VAL A 94 -5.13 8.82 14.80
N TYR A 95 -5.36 10.05 14.35
CA TYR A 95 -5.69 10.42 12.98
C TYR A 95 -4.63 11.36 12.43
N LEU A 96 -4.12 11.10 11.22
CA LEU A 96 -3.27 12.03 10.48
C LEU A 96 -4.16 13.05 9.76
N THR A 97 -4.76 13.96 10.53
CA THR A 97 -5.72 14.96 10.07
C THR A 97 -5.06 15.95 9.12
N SER A 98 -5.73 16.25 7.99
CA SER A 98 -5.30 17.25 7.01
C SER A 98 -5.18 18.66 7.63
N ASP A 99 -4.07 19.35 7.37
CA ASP A 99 -3.85 20.74 7.82
C ASP A 99 -4.84 21.73 7.19
N GLU A 100 -5.41 21.37 6.04
CA GLU A 100 -6.36 22.19 5.27
C GLU A 100 -7.81 21.71 5.41
N GLY A 101 -8.02 20.49 5.90
CA GLY A 101 -9.30 19.81 6.03
C GLY A 101 -9.79 19.15 4.72
N ILE A 102 -10.48 18.01 4.87
CA ILE A 102 -10.96 17.18 3.74
C ILE A 102 -11.80 17.95 2.71
N GLN A 103 -12.57 18.95 3.13
CA GLN A 103 -13.48 19.70 2.27
C GLN A 103 -12.78 20.74 1.40
N ALA A 104 -11.55 21.12 1.75
CA ALA A 104 -10.78 22.11 1.00
C ALA A 104 -10.28 21.58 -0.36
N LEU A 105 -10.22 20.25 -0.52
CA LEU A 105 -9.67 19.55 -1.70
C LEU A 105 -8.34 20.17 -2.17
N PRO A 106 -7.34 20.27 -1.28
CA PRO A 106 -6.07 20.91 -1.60
C PRO A 106 -5.34 20.20 -2.73
N ALA A 107 -4.46 20.93 -3.43
CA ALA A 107 -3.81 20.43 -4.64
C ALA A 107 -2.99 19.14 -4.40
N TRP A 108 -2.49 18.91 -3.18
CA TRP A 108 -1.72 17.71 -2.85
C TRP A 108 -2.56 16.43 -2.84
N PHE A 109 -3.90 16.53 -2.73
CA PHE A 109 -4.81 15.38 -2.92
C PHE A 109 -4.72 14.77 -4.32
N GLN A 110 -4.35 15.56 -5.33
CA GLN A 110 -4.29 15.10 -6.72
C GLN A 110 -3.09 14.18 -6.99
N GLY A 111 -2.12 14.09 -6.08
CA GLY A 111 -0.94 13.24 -6.25
C GLY A 111 -0.11 13.54 -7.49
N THR A 112 0.62 12.53 -7.98
CA THR A 112 1.49 12.65 -9.15
C THR A 112 0.95 11.82 -10.31
N LYS A 113 0.47 12.50 -11.35
CA LYS A 113 0.07 11.83 -12.60
C LYS A 113 1.24 11.08 -13.22
N PRO A 114 1.11 9.77 -13.51
CA PRO A 114 2.13 9.02 -14.23
C PRO A 114 2.46 9.63 -15.60
N SER A 115 3.74 9.64 -15.94
CA SER A 115 4.20 9.98 -17.29
C SER A 115 3.77 8.89 -18.30
N PRO A 116 3.89 9.12 -19.62
CA PRO A 116 3.59 8.08 -20.62
C PRO A 116 4.41 6.79 -20.46
N SER A 117 5.54 6.81 -19.75
CA SER A 117 6.31 5.61 -19.43
C SER A 117 5.78 4.85 -18.21
N GLY A 118 4.73 5.35 -17.57
CA GLY A 118 4.19 4.82 -16.32
C GLY A 118 4.94 5.26 -15.06
N SER A 119 5.85 6.23 -15.13
CA SER A 119 6.63 6.68 -13.98
C SER A 119 5.99 7.87 -13.26
N THR A 120 6.01 7.86 -11.94
CA THR A 120 5.65 9.00 -11.06
C THR A 120 6.87 9.83 -10.66
N GLY A 121 8.01 9.67 -11.36
CA GLY A 121 9.27 10.34 -11.02
C GLY A 121 9.75 9.93 -9.62
N SER A 122 10.06 10.93 -8.79
CA SER A 122 10.53 10.72 -7.41
C SER A 122 9.42 10.44 -6.40
N THR A 123 8.15 10.44 -6.81
CA THR A 123 7.03 10.13 -5.92
C THR A 123 6.98 8.63 -5.65
N ILE A 124 7.29 8.26 -4.40
CA ILE A 124 7.13 6.89 -3.89
C ILE A 124 5.72 6.74 -3.34
N ALA A 125 4.89 6.04 -4.11
CA ALA A 125 3.47 5.80 -3.83
C ALA A 125 3.13 4.32 -3.65
N SER A 126 4.13 3.42 -3.70
CA SER A 126 3.90 1.99 -3.57
C SER A 126 4.84 1.34 -2.56
N VAL A 127 4.35 0.25 -1.97
CA VAL A 127 5.15 -0.62 -1.09
C VAL A 127 4.91 -2.08 -1.43
N ILE A 128 5.99 -2.85 -1.49
CA ILE A 128 5.95 -4.30 -1.54
C ILE A 128 6.13 -4.83 -0.12
N VAL A 129 5.23 -5.69 0.33
CA VAL A 129 5.39 -6.45 1.57
C VAL A 129 5.32 -7.93 1.25
N THR A 130 6.35 -8.69 1.59
CA THR A 130 6.35 -10.15 1.45
C THR A 130 6.04 -10.83 2.77
N VAL A 131 5.30 -11.94 2.71
CA VAL A 131 4.97 -12.78 3.85
C VAL A 131 5.31 -14.22 3.51
N ALA A 132 6.39 -14.72 4.10
CA ALA A 132 6.79 -16.13 3.95
C ALA A 132 5.92 -17.02 4.83
N LYS A 133 5.49 -18.16 4.28
CA LYS A 133 4.58 -19.13 4.90
C LYS A 133 5.17 -20.55 4.77
N PRO A 134 4.64 -21.55 5.50
CA PRO A 134 5.04 -22.94 5.32
C PRO A 134 4.87 -23.42 3.88
N ASP A 135 5.48 -24.57 3.55
CA ASP A 135 5.35 -25.26 2.26
C ASP A 135 5.78 -24.40 1.04
N ASP A 136 6.82 -23.58 1.25
CA ASP A 136 7.40 -22.70 0.23
C ASP A 136 6.37 -21.74 -0.40
N VAL A 137 5.37 -21.35 0.39
CA VAL A 137 4.40 -20.31 0.05
C VAL A 137 4.96 -18.94 0.39
N LEU A 138 4.84 -17.99 -0.54
CA LEU A 138 5.11 -16.58 -0.29
C LEU A 138 3.96 -15.75 -0.85
N ASP A 139 3.36 -14.91 -0.02
CA ASP A 139 2.41 -13.90 -0.48
C ASP A 139 3.14 -12.57 -0.62
N ALA A 140 3.10 -11.97 -1.81
CA ALA A 140 3.61 -10.62 -2.05
C ALA A 140 2.45 -9.65 -2.19
N PHE A 141 2.36 -8.71 -1.27
CA PHE A 141 1.40 -7.62 -1.28
C PHE A 141 2.01 -6.44 -2.02
N TYR A 142 1.27 -5.88 -2.96
CA TYR A 142 1.61 -4.68 -3.70
C TYR A 142 0.61 -3.60 -3.32
N PHE A 143 1.00 -2.74 -2.39
CA PHE A 143 0.19 -1.63 -1.93
C PHE A 143 0.42 -0.40 -2.78
N SER A 144 -0.64 0.37 -2.96
CA SER A 144 -0.64 1.69 -3.59
C SER A 144 -1.23 2.70 -2.61
N PHE A 145 -0.68 3.91 -2.60
CA PHE A 145 -1.13 5.00 -1.76
C PHE A 145 -1.64 6.18 -2.58
N TYR A 146 -2.80 6.69 -2.19
CA TYR A 146 -3.37 7.93 -2.72
C TYR A 146 -3.62 8.90 -1.55
N ALA A 147 -3.44 10.20 -1.78
CA ALA A 147 -3.62 11.21 -0.74
C ALA A 147 -5.10 11.46 -0.41
N TYR A 148 -6.00 11.05 -1.30
CA TYR A 148 -7.43 11.25 -1.17
C TYR A 148 -8.17 10.19 -1.98
N ASN A 149 -9.22 9.65 -1.38
CA ASN A 149 -10.21 8.80 -2.02
C ASN A 149 -11.47 9.63 -2.26
N GLN A 150 -11.94 9.64 -3.50
CA GLN A 150 -13.29 10.11 -3.81
C GLN A 150 -14.24 8.92 -3.85
N GLY A 151 -15.25 8.97 -2.99
CA GLY A 151 -16.27 7.95 -2.88
C GLY A 151 -17.13 7.77 -4.13
N ASN A 152 -17.92 6.70 -4.14
CA ASN A 152 -18.86 6.44 -5.24
C ASN A 152 -20.20 7.13 -5.02
N ARG A 153 -20.93 7.33 -6.12
CA ARG A 153 -22.27 7.93 -6.13
C ARG A 153 -23.33 6.86 -6.28
N VAL A 154 -24.33 6.88 -5.40
CA VAL A 154 -25.50 6.03 -5.56
C VAL A 154 -26.31 6.49 -6.78
N LEU A 155 -26.49 5.60 -7.75
CA LEU A 155 -27.20 5.84 -9.02
C LEU A 155 -26.66 7.05 -9.79
N GLY A 156 -25.37 7.37 -9.62
CA GLY A 156 -24.74 8.54 -10.23
C GLY A 156 -25.21 9.89 -9.69
N VAL A 157 -26.03 9.91 -8.62
CA VAL A 157 -26.56 11.13 -8.00
C VAL A 157 -25.44 11.82 -7.21
N PRO A 158 -25.01 13.05 -7.58
CA PRO A 158 -23.91 13.75 -6.92
C PRO A 158 -24.13 14.00 -5.42
N GLU A 159 -25.39 14.17 -5.01
CA GLU A 159 -25.77 14.39 -3.62
C GLU A 159 -25.67 13.12 -2.75
N LEU A 160 -25.49 11.95 -3.36
CA LEU A 160 -25.38 10.65 -2.70
C LEU A 160 -23.98 10.04 -2.92
N GLU A 161 -22.96 10.85 -2.73
CA GLU A 161 -21.55 10.46 -2.76
C GLU A 161 -21.11 10.02 -1.37
N PHE A 162 -20.54 8.81 -1.25
CA PHE A 162 -20.19 8.18 0.02
C PHE A 162 -18.77 7.60 0.02
N GLY A 163 -18.04 7.80 1.12
CA GLY A 163 -16.71 7.23 1.33
C GLY A 163 -15.54 8.13 0.92
N ASP A 164 -15.73 9.44 0.87
CA ASP A 164 -14.63 10.39 0.73
C ASP A 164 -13.74 10.32 1.98
N HIS A 165 -12.44 10.11 1.81
CA HIS A 165 -11.49 10.15 2.92
C HIS A 165 -10.11 10.63 2.49
N VAL A 166 -9.43 11.32 3.40
CA VAL A 166 -8.02 11.66 3.25
C VAL A 166 -7.19 10.41 3.47
N GLY A 167 -6.15 10.24 2.64
CA GLY A 167 -5.31 9.06 2.56
C GLY A 167 -6.05 7.81 2.10
N ASP A 168 -5.39 6.94 1.36
CA ASP A 168 -6.01 5.74 0.83
C ASP A 168 -4.97 4.64 0.61
N TRP A 169 -5.22 3.47 1.19
CA TRP A 169 -4.35 2.30 1.11
C TRP A 169 -5.06 1.16 0.41
N GLU A 170 -4.70 0.99 -0.85
CA GLU A 170 -5.20 -0.06 -1.74
C GLU A 170 -4.15 -1.14 -1.97
N HIS A 171 -4.56 -2.37 -2.27
CA HIS A 171 -3.60 -3.44 -2.49
C HIS A 171 -4.06 -4.57 -3.42
N THR A 172 -3.07 -5.16 -4.08
CA THR A 172 -3.20 -6.50 -4.64
C THR A 172 -2.26 -7.44 -3.93
N MET A 173 -2.54 -8.74 -3.97
CA MET A 173 -1.62 -9.75 -3.43
C MET A 173 -1.45 -10.87 -4.43
N LEU A 174 -0.20 -11.24 -4.72
CA LEU A 174 0.14 -12.39 -5.56
C LEU A 174 0.76 -13.48 -4.70
N ARG A 175 0.12 -14.66 -4.69
CA ARG A 175 0.62 -15.86 -4.03
C ARG A 175 1.58 -16.60 -4.94
N PHE A 176 2.74 -16.95 -4.40
CA PHE A 176 3.74 -17.81 -5.01
C PHE A 176 3.85 -19.13 -4.25
N VAL A 177 4.10 -20.21 -4.98
CA VAL A 177 4.51 -21.52 -4.42
C VAL A 177 5.79 -21.92 -5.13
N ASN A 178 6.88 -22.15 -4.39
CA ASN A 178 8.20 -22.40 -4.96
C ASN A 178 8.61 -21.32 -5.98
N GLY A 179 8.31 -20.05 -5.69
CA GLY A 179 8.60 -18.91 -6.57
C GLY A 179 7.74 -18.83 -7.84
N THR A 180 6.76 -19.72 -8.02
CA THR A 180 5.85 -19.71 -9.18
C THR A 180 4.50 -19.08 -8.81
N PRO A 181 4.01 -18.08 -9.54
CA PRO A 181 2.75 -17.41 -9.21
C PRO A 181 1.55 -18.34 -9.39
N GLN A 182 0.63 -18.34 -8.41
CA GLN A 182 -0.53 -19.24 -8.36
C GLN A 182 -1.84 -18.49 -8.51
N ALA A 183 -2.04 -17.44 -7.71
CA ALA A 183 -3.31 -16.73 -7.61
C ALA A 183 -3.09 -15.30 -7.13
N MET A 184 -3.96 -14.41 -7.58
CA MET A 184 -3.91 -12.99 -7.29
C MET A 184 -5.22 -12.51 -6.66
N TRP A 185 -5.10 -11.72 -5.60
CA TRP A 185 -6.16 -10.99 -4.92
C TRP A 185 -6.18 -9.53 -5.39
N PHE A 186 -7.38 -8.99 -5.57
CA PHE A 186 -7.64 -7.59 -5.89
C PHE A 186 -8.56 -7.00 -4.83
N SER A 187 -8.06 -6.04 -4.02
CA SER A 187 -8.89 -5.35 -3.00
C SER A 187 -9.94 -4.46 -3.65
N GLN A 188 -11.15 -4.48 -3.08
CA GLN A 188 -12.28 -3.66 -3.50
C GLN A 188 -12.97 -3.19 -2.22
N HIS A 189 -12.68 -1.95 -1.81
CA HIS A 189 -13.21 -1.38 -0.57
C HIS A 189 -12.88 -2.29 0.64
N SER A 190 -13.87 -2.77 1.39
CA SER A 190 -13.72 -3.69 2.51
C SER A 190 -13.67 -5.19 2.14
N SER A 191 -13.66 -5.54 0.85
CA SER A 191 -13.65 -6.93 0.35
C SER A 191 -12.76 -7.03 -0.90
N GLY A 192 -13.04 -7.96 -1.82
CA GLY A 192 -12.31 -8.11 -3.07
C GLY A 192 -12.60 -9.40 -3.81
N GLN A 193 -11.73 -9.71 -4.77
CA GLN A 193 -11.86 -10.90 -5.61
C GLN A 193 -10.51 -11.59 -5.84
N ALA A 194 -10.52 -12.93 -5.80
CA ALA A 194 -9.37 -13.76 -6.13
C ALA A 194 -9.51 -14.42 -7.50
N PHE A 195 -8.42 -14.47 -8.25
CA PHE A 195 -8.31 -15.15 -9.54
C PHE A 195 -7.05 -16.00 -9.59
N THR A 196 -7.04 -17.08 -10.36
CA THR A 196 -5.79 -17.77 -10.65
C THR A 196 -4.88 -16.85 -11.46
N TYR A 197 -3.56 -16.94 -11.26
CA TYR A 197 -2.59 -16.16 -12.00
C TYR A 197 -2.75 -16.38 -13.52
N ALA A 198 -3.07 -17.59 -13.94
CA ALA A 198 -3.31 -17.92 -15.34
C ALA A 198 -4.55 -17.22 -15.93
N ALA A 199 -5.55 -16.87 -15.11
CA ALA A 199 -6.77 -16.24 -15.58
C ALA A 199 -6.62 -14.73 -15.83
N VAL A 200 -5.77 -14.04 -15.04
CA VAL A 200 -5.68 -12.57 -15.11
C VAL A 200 -4.88 -12.12 -16.34
N GLU A 201 -5.26 -10.96 -16.89
CA GLU A 201 -4.55 -10.35 -18.03
C GLU A 201 -3.08 -10.07 -17.69
N LYS A 202 -2.22 -10.12 -18.72
CA LYS A 202 -0.80 -9.85 -18.60
C LYS A 202 -0.39 -8.68 -19.48
N TYR A 203 0.38 -7.78 -18.89
CA TYR A 203 0.91 -6.64 -19.60
C TYR A 203 1.92 -7.09 -20.65
N VAL A 204 1.70 -6.61 -21.86
CA VAL A 204 2.58 -6.82 -23.02
C VAL A 204 3.19 -5.47 -23.34
N ALA A 205 4.43 -5.25 -22.88
CA ALA A 205 5.20 -4.07 -23.27
C ALA A 205 5.51 -4.12 -24.77
N ASP A 206 5.65 -2.96 -25.40
CA ASP A 206 6.13 -2.88 -26.78
C ASP A 206 7.54 -3.52 -26.84
N ALA A 207 7.71 -4.52 -27.72
CA ALA A 207 8.84 -5.46 -27.72
C ALA A 207 10.23 -4.81 -27.88
N ALA A 208 10.26 -3.51 -28.21
CA ALA A 208 11.47 -2.70 -28.31
C ALA A 208 12.17 -2.42 -26.97
N ALA A 209 11.50 -2.62 -25.82
CA ALA A 209 12.02 -2.25 -24.50
C ALA A 209 12.83 -3.34 -23.76
N GLY A 210 13.01 -4.54 -24.34
CA GLY A 210 13.94 -5.56 -23.84
C GLY A 210 13.58 -6.24 -22.49
N GLY A 211 12.40 -5.97 -21.92
CA GLY A 211 11.90 -6.66 -20.73
C GLY A 211 11.17 -7.98 -21.06
N GLU A 212 11.00 -8.85 -20.08
CA GLU A 212 10.19 -10.07 -20.23
C GLU A 212 8.71 -9.72 -20.42
N VAL A 213 8.23 -9.91 -21.65
CA VAL A 213 6.87 -9.58 -22.06
C VAL A 213 5.89 -10.64 -21.54
N GLY A 214 4.75 -10.20 -20.98
CA GLY A 214 3.63 -11.10 -20.69
C GLY A 214 3.64 -11.80 -19.34
N LEU A 215 4.47 -11.38 -18.38
CA LEU A 215 4.49 -11.97 -17.01
C LEU A 215 3.74 -11.15 -15.96
N ARG A 216 3.63 -9.84 -16.15
CA ARG A 216 3.12 -8.91 -15.14
C ARG A 216 1.60 -8.80 -15.22
N PRO A 217 0.83 -9.11 -14.16
CA PRO A 217 -0.61 -8.90 -14.15
C PRO A 217 -0.99 -7.44 -14.41
N VAL A 218 -2.11 -7.24 -15.10
CA VAL A 218 -2.73 -5.91 -15.25
C VAL A 218 -3.76 -5.71 -14.15
N VAL A 219 -3.69 -4.57 -13.48
CA VAL A 219 -4.68 -4.10 -12.51
C VAL A 219 -5.40 -2.89 -13.11
N TYR A 220 -6.73 -2.89 -13.08
CA TYR A 220 -7.53 -1.74 -13.46
C TYR A 220 -8.03 -1.06 -12.19
N VAL A 221 -7.63 0.20 -11.99
CA VAL A 221 -7.92 0.98 -10.80
C VAL A 221 -9.16 1.82 -11.05
N ALA A 222 -10.12 1.75 -10.13
CA ALA A 222 -11.38 2.48 -10.21
C ALA A 222 -11.16 3.98 -10.05
N LYS A 223 -11.93 4.76 -10.80
CA LYS A 223 -11.90 6.22 -10.73
C LYS A 223 -12.26 6.71 -9.33
N GLY A 224 -11.37 7.44 -8.68
CA GLY A 224 -11.60 8.10 -7.40
C GLY A 224 -11.58 7.16 -6.18
N SER A 225 -12.26 6.02 -6.24
CA SER A 225 -12.33 5.04 -5.14
C SER A 225 -11.11 4.12 -5.06
N HIS A 226 -10.30 4.10 -6.12
CA HIS A 226 -9.09 3.30 -6.30
C HIS A 226 -9.19 1.78 -6.09
N ALA A 227 -10.41 1.24 -5.95
CA ALA A 227 -10.66 -0.19 -5.90
C ALA A 227 -10.04 -0.91 -7.11
N ASN A 228 -9.47 -2.09 -6.85
CA ASN A 228 -8.67 -2.83 -7.80
C ASN A 228 -9.49 -3.93 -8.49
N TYR A 229 -9.41 -3.99 -9.82
CA TYR A 229 -10.16 -4.94 -10.62
C TYR A 229 -9.27 -5.66 -11.64
N ALA A 230 -9.60 -6.93 -11.90
CA ALA A 230 -8.91 -7.76 -12.90
C ALA A 230 -9.38 -7.49 -14.34
N THR A 231 -10.42 -6.68 -14.54
CA THR A 231 -11.02 -6.36 -15.84
C THR A 231 -11.47 -4.90 -15.91
N PRO A 232 -11.46 -4.27 -17.10
CA PRO A 232 -12.07 -2.96 -17.30
C PRO A 232 -13.61 -3.05 -17.27
N GLY A 233 -14.30 -1.92 -17.10
CA GLY A 233 -15.75 -1.77 -17.20
C GLY A 233 -16.40 -1.26 -15.91
N SER A 234 -17.74 -1.36 -15.83
CA SER A 234 -18.47 -1.09 -14.59
C SER A 234 -18.48 -2.29 -13.66
N HIS A 235 -18.34 -2.02 -12.37
CA HIS A 235 -18.36 -3.01 -11.30
C HIS A 235 -19.31 -2.55 -10.20
N ASP A 236 -20.52 -3.12 -10.19
CA ASP A 236 -21.42 -3.01 -9.05
C ASP A 236 -20.78 -3.65 -7.82
N HIS A 237 -20.82 -2.92 -6.71
CA HIS A 237 -20.34 -3.38 -5.41
C HIS A 237 -21.40 -3.27 -4.30
N THR A 238 -22.67 -3.09 -4.68
CA THR A 238 -23.81 -3.12 -3.75
C THR A 238 -23.89 -4.43 -2.95
N ILE A 239 -23.43 -5.54 -3.53
CA ILE A 239 -23.26 -6.82 -2.86
C ILE A 239 -21.80 -7.26 -3.02
N PRO A 240 -20.99 -7.30 -1.94
CA PRO A 240 -19.60 -7.75 -1.99
C PRO A 240 -19.46 -9.11 -2.68
N GLY A 241 -18.48 -9.23 -3.59
CA GLY A 241 -18.20 -10.47 -4.31
C GLY A 241 -19.21 -10.86 -5.41
N LEU A 242 -20.32 -10.12 -5.60
CA LEU A 242 -21.30 -10.34 -6.65
C LEU A 242 -21.36 -9.18 -7.64
N ASN A 243 -20.80 -9.43 -8.81
CA ASN A 243 -20.74 -8.52 -9.93
C ASN A 243 -22.06 -8.50 -10.73
N LEU A 244 -23.01 -7.62 -10.41
CA LEU A 244 -24.22 -7.42 -11.24
C LEU A 244 -23.91 -6.64 -12.53
N PRO A 245 -24.69 -6.81 -13.62
CA PRO A 245 -24.47 -6.10 -14.88
C PRO A 245 -24.59 -4.58 -14.76
N ASP A 246 -25.56 -4.14 -13.94
CA ASP A 246 -25.80 -2.76 -13.52
C ASP A 246 -26.20 -2.81 -12.04
N GLY A 247 -25.78 -1.82 -11.25
CA GLY A 247 -26.09 -1.72 -9.83
C GLY A 247 -26.24 -0.28 -9.34
N PRO A 248 -26.82 -0.09 -8.14
CA PRO A 248 -27.02 1.24 -7.59
C PRO A 248 -25.72 1.90 -7.11
N LEU A 249 -24.61 1.18 -6.96
CA LEU A 249 -23.32 1.73 -6.56
C LEU A 249 -22.20 1.04 -7.33
N GLU A 250 -21.52 1.81 -8.20
CA GLU A 250 -20.58 1.25 -9.17
C GLU A 250 -19.21 1.92 -9.12
N ASP A 251 -18.19 1.10 -9.27
CA ASP A 251 -16.85 1.50 -9.70
C ASP A 251 -16.73 1.44 -11.22
N HIS A 252 -15.94 2.35 -11.78
CA HIS A 252 -15.66 2.37 -13.21
C HIS A 252 -14.15 2.30 -13.45
N THR A 253 -13.74 1.33 -14.27
CA THR A 253 -12.34 1.11 -14.63
C THR A 253 -12.17 1.08 -16.15
N ASP A 254 -11.02 1.56 -16.65
CA ASP A 254 -10.65 1.45 -18.06
C ASP A 254 -9.13 1.35 -18.23
N ALA A 255 -8.67 1.11 -19.47
CA ALA A 255 -7.25 1.09 -19.82
C ALA A 255 -6.71 2.52 -20.07
N GLY A 256 -6.90 3.42 -19.11
CA GLY A 256 -6.57 4.83 -19.22
C GLY A 256 -5.08 5.12 -19.10
N ILE A 257 -4.67 5.62 -17.93
CA ILE A 257 -3.31 6.08 -17.67
C ILE A 257 -2.48 4.91 -17.14
N PHE A 258 -1.51 4.45 -17.92
CA PHE A 258 -0.58 3.42 -17.52
C PHE A 258 0.30 3.89 -16.34
N TRP A 259 0.46 3.03 -15.34
CA TRP A 259 1.32 3.23 -14.18
C TRP A 259 2.12 1.95 -13.88
N ASP A 260 3.42 2.10 -13.74
CA ASP A 260 4.32 1.05 -13.27
C ASP A 260 4.87 1.43 -11.89
N PRO A 261 4.35 0.83 -10.80
CA PRO A 261 4.77 1.17 -9.44
C PRO A 261 6.23 0.76 -9.14
N LEU A 262 6.84 -0.07 -10.00
CA LEU A 262 8.17 -0.62 -9.75
C LEU A 262 9.30 0.07 -10.52
N LEU A 263 9.01 1.08 -11.35
CA LEU A 263 10.06 1.85 -12.02
C LEU A 263 11.01 2.47 -10.97
N PRO A 264 12.32 2.54 -11.27
CA PRO A 264 13.42 2.13 -10.38
C PRO A 264 13.58 2.91 -9.05
N GLU A 265 12.80 3.95 -8.82
CA GLU A 265 12.88 4.85 -7.67
C GLU A 265 11.53 5.05 -6.95
N SER A 266 10.50 4.26 -7.29
CA SER A 266 9.11 4.55 -6.89
C SER A 266 8.48 3.54 -5.89
N THR A 267 9.25 2.58 -5.34
CA THR A 267 8.70 1.60 -4.38
C THR A 267 9.57 1.38 -3.14
N TYR A 268 8.91 1.28 -1.98
CA TYR A 268 9.48 0.66 -0.80
C TYR A 268 9.34 -0.87 -0.86
N ALA A 269 10.19 -1.62 -0.15
CA ALA A 269 10.13 -3.07 -0.10
C ALA A 269 10.51 -3.61 1.29
N TYR A 270 9.63 -4.44 1.84
CA TYR A 270 9.76 -5.02 3.18
C TYR A 270 9.32 -6.48 3.19
N ASP A 271 9.72 -7.17 4.23
CA ASP A 271 9.05 -8.38 4.66
C ASP A 271 8.37 -8.21 6.00
N TRP A 272 7.37 -9.03 6.22
CA TRP A 272 6.63 -9.11 7.45
C TRP A 272 6.65 -10.55 7.97
N ASP A 273 7.15 -10.73 9.19
CA ASP A 273 7.22 -12.02 9.84
C ASP A 273 5.89 -12.33 10.53
N ALA A 274 5.14 -13.28 9.96
CA ALA A 274 3.83 -13.68 10.47
C ALA A 274 3.85 -14.30 11.88
N SER A 275 5.01 -14.72 12.38
CA SER A 275 5.13 -15.28 13.73
C SER A 275 5.37 -14.22 14.80
N THR A 276 6.00 -13.10 14.43
CA THR A 276 6.35 -12.02 15.36
C THR A 276 5.54 -10.74 15.14
N GLY A 277 4.90 -10.58 13.98
CA GLY A 277 4.19 -9.37 13.59
C GLY A 277 5.12 -8.21 13.21
N VAL A 278 6.40 -8.47 12.96
CA VAL A 278 7.43 -7.43 12.78
C VAL A 278 7.81 -7.29 11.31
N PHE A 279 7.94 -6.04 10.87
CA PHE A 279 8.48 -5.69 9.55
C PHE A 279 10.01 -5.64 9.57
N ALA A 280 10.63 -6.02 8.45
CA ALA A 280 12.04 -5.79 8.16
C ALA A 280 12.20 -5.25 6.73
N ALA A 281 13.10 -4.28 6.57
CA ALA A 281 13.37 -3.70 5.25
C ALA A 281 14.25 -4.62 4.40
N TYR A 282 13.87 -4.80 3.14
CA TYR A 282 14.78 -5.36 2.15
C TYR A 282 15.87 -4.36 1.79
N HIS A 283 17.02 -4.85 1.35
CA HIS A 283 18.04 -4.02 0.76
C HIS A 283 17.54 -3.47 -0.58
N ASN A 284 17.48 -2.15 -0.69
CA ASN A 284 17.07 -1.50 -1.94
C ASN A 284 18.31 -1.33 -2.84
N THR A 285 18.41 -2.13 -3.89
CA THR A 285 19.50 -2.05 -4.89
C THR A 285 19.35 -0.87 -5.86
N GLY A 286 18.24 -0.11 -5.80
CA GLY A 286 17.95 1.05 -6.66
C GLY A 286 17.71 2.38 -5.93
N ALA A 287 17.47 2.39 -4.62
CA ALA A 287 17.33 3.66 -3.88
C ALA A 287 18.69 4.30 -3.60
N SER A 288 18.71 5.64 -3.63
CA SER A 288 19.82 6.44 -3.13
C SER A 288 20.28 5.90 -1.75
N PRO A 289 21.59 5.74 -1.50
CA PRO A 289 22.15 5.25 -0.23
C PRO A 289 21.79 6.09 1.01
N THR A 290 21.05 7.19 0.83
CA THR A 290 20.52 8.06 1.88
C THR A 290 19.10 7.69 2.36
N THR A 291 18.41 6.77 1.70
CA THR A 291 17.05 6.34 2.14
C THR A 291 17.20 5.26 3.20
N THR A 292 17.20 5.65 4.48
CA THR A 292 17.03 4.70 5.56
C THR A 292 15.61 4.15 5.47
N MET A 293 15.46 2.89 5.02
CA MET A 293 14.17 2.22 5.01
C MET A 293 13.82 1.78 6.43
N THR A 294 13.20 2.70 7.15
CA THR A 294 12.55 2.45 8.43
C THR A 294 11.28 1.62 8.26
N THR A 295 10.91 0.90 9.31
CA THR A 295 9.67 0.13 9.43
C THR A 295 8.65 0.80 10.34
N ALA A 296 9.00 1.91 11.00
CA ALA A 296 8.15 2.59 11.98
C ALA A 296 6.78 2.96 11.40
N TRP A 297 6.72 3.60 10.22
CA TRP A 297 5.44 3.94 9.60
C TRP A 297 4.55 2.76 9.24
N LEU A 298 5.12 1.58 8.95
CA LEU A 298 4.34 0.37 8.72
C LEU A 298 3.72 -0.16 10.01
N ALA A 299 4.35 0.12 11.16
CA ALA A 299 3.86 -0.28 12.47
C ALA A 299 2.89 0.73 13.10
N PHE A 300 2.64 1.88 12.47
CA PHE A 300 1.63 2.84 12.94
C PHE A 300 0.23 2.24 12.84
N LEU A 301 -0.49 2.23 13.97
CA LEU A 301 -1.80 1.57 14.11
C LEU A 301 -2.99 2.50 13.90
N GLY A 302 -2.75 3.80 13.78
CA GLY A 302 -3.79 4.79 13.59
C GLY A 302 -4.21 4.96 12.13
N ARG A 303 -4.91 6.07 11.87
CA ARG A 303 -5.56 6.35 10.60
C ARG A 303 -4.73 7.30 9.75
N TRP A 304 -4.56 6.93 8.49
CA TRP A 304 -3.92 7.75 7.46
C TRP A 304 -4.93 8.73 6.89
N GLY A 305 -5.32 9.73 7.68
CA GLY A 305 -6.28 10.76 7.28
C GLY A 305 -7.12 11.25 8.46
N ASP A 306 -8.01 12.18 8.16
CA ASP A 306 -8.96 12.80 9.10
C ASP A 306 -9.83 11.76 9.81
N ALA A 307 -10.31 12.12 11.00
CA ALA A 307 -11.45 11.44 11.61
C ALA A 307 -12.73 11.69 10.78
N GLN A 308 -13.71 10.79 10.90
CA GLN A 308 -14.99 10.98 10.23
C GLN A 308 -15.64 12.29 10.67
N LEU A 309 -16.12 13.08 9.71
CA LEU A 309 -16.82 14.32 10.05
C LEU A 309 -18.13 14.02 10.82
N PRO A 310 -18.48 14.83 11.83
CA PRO A 310 -19.77 14.74 12.51
C PRO A 310 -20.95 14.80 11.55
N ASP A 311 -22.06 14.13 11.89
CA ASP A 311 -23.26 14.07 11.05
C ASP A 311 -23.92 15.44 10.79
N ASP A 312 -23.61 16.43 11.64
CA ASP A 312 -24.07 17.81 11.52
C ASP A 312 -23.05 18.78 10.90
N ALA A 313 -21.89 18.26 10.46
CA ALA A 313 -20.91 19.06 9.73
C ALA A 313 -21.46 19.54 8.39
N ASP A 314 -21.06 20.75 7.96
CA ASP A 314 -21.45 21.27 6.65
C ASP A 314 -21.01 20.31 5.54
N GLY A 315 -21.83 20.10 4.52
CA GLY A 315 -21.55 19.16 3.42
C GLY A 315 -21.54 17.66 3.78
N GLN A 316 -21.69 17.27 5.05
CA GLN A 316 -21.83 15.86 5.41
C GLN A 316 -23.20 15.33 4.98
N VAL A 317 -23.21 14.14 4.38
CA VAL A 317 -24.42 13.43 3.99
C VAL A 317 -24.42 12.10 4.73
N ASP A 318 -25.48 11.81 5.50
CA ASP A 318 -25.74 10.49 6.09
C ASP A 318 -27.06 9.94 5.54
N VAL A 319 -26.97 8.86 4.78
CA VAL A 319 -28.15 8.10 4.32
C VAL A 319 -28.00 6.65 4.76
N PHE A 320 -28.86 6.24 5.69
CA PHE A 320 -28.86 4.88 6.27
C PHE A 320 -27.52 4.45 6.90
N GLY A 321 -26.76 5.40 7.46
CA GLY A 321 -25.46 5.17 8.07
C GLY A 321 -24.29 5.27 7.10
N GLN A 322 -24.55 5.41 5.78
CA GLN A 322 -23.52 5.68 4.78
C GLN A 322 -23.21 7.17 4.78
N ARG A 323 -21.93 7.50 4.96
CA ARG A 323 -21.46 8.88 5.14
C ARG A 323 -20.63 9.34 3.97
N LYS A 324 -20.77 10.63 3.62
CA LYS A 324 -19.93 11.25 2.60
C LYS A 324 -18.48 11.26 3.03
N TYR A 325 -18.16 11.99 4.08
CA TYR A 325 -16.81 12.10 4.61
C TYR A 325 -16.61 11.09 5.73
N THR A 326 -15.78 10.08 5.48
CA THR A 326 -15.43 9.00 6.41
C THR A 326 -14.01 9.16 6.93
N ALA A 327 -13.67 8.40 7.97
CA ALA A 327 -12.32 8.40 8.50
C ALA A 327 -11.32 7.81 7.50
N GLY A 328 -10.09 8.30 7.49
CA GLY A 328 -8.99 7.71 6.72
C GLY A 328 -8.75 6.23 7.09
N PRO A 329 -8.14 5.43 6.21
CA PRO A 329 -7.90 4.01 6.46
C PRO A 329 -6.75 3.80 7.43
N THR A 330 -6.70 2.62 8.02
CA THR A 330 -5.50 2.09 8.69
C THR A 330 -4.41 1.73 7.68
N GLY A 331 -3.17 1.64 8.17
CA GLY A 331 -2.00 1.34 7.35
C GLY A 331 -1.88 -0.14 6.92
N PRO A 332 -0.81 -0.50 6.17
CA PRO A 332 -0.62 -1.85 5.62
C PRO A 332 -0.61 -3.00 6.64
N VAL A 333 -0.25 -2.75 7.90
CA VAL A 333 -0.24 -3.78 8.95
C VAL A 333 -1.62 -4.36 9.26
N ASP A 334 -2.69 -3.60 9.00
CA ASP A 334 -4.07 -3.97 9.29
C ASP A 334 -4.73 -4.74 8.13
N LYS A 335 -4.02 -4.97 7.03
CA LYS A 335 -4.57 -5.51 5.77
C LYS A 335 -4.50 -7.04 5.69
N ASP A 336 -4.73 -7.72 6.83
CA ASP A 336 -4.71 -9.18 7.00
C ASP A 336 -3.50 -9.87 6.32
N LEU A 337 -2.29 -9.38 6.63
CA LEU A 337 -1.04 -9.89 6.04
C LEU A 337 -0.82 -11.38 6.33
N GLY A 338 -1.29 -11.85 7.48
CA GLY A 338 -1.16 -13.22 7.98
C GLY A 338 -2.17 -14.22 7.41
N ARG A 339 -3.08 -13.80 6.52
CA ARG A 339 -4.17 -14.64 6.00
C ARG A 339 -3.72 -16.00 5.48
N GLN A 340 -4.47 -17.07 5.77
CA GLN A 340 -4.10 -18.41 5.28
C GLN A 340 -4.50 -18.62 3.81
N ALA A 341 -5.66 -18.13 3.43
CA ALA A 341 -6.17 -18.20 2.07
C ALA A 341 -5.65 -17.04 1.20
N VAL A 342 -5.96 -17.07 -0.10
CA VAL A 342 -5.66 -15.95 -1.01
C VAL A 342 -6.59 -14.77 -0.71
N CYS A 343 -7.86 -15.06 -0.42
CA CYS A 343 -8.89 -14.11 -0.04
C CYS A 343 -8.70 -13.62 1.40
N SER A 344 -9.16 -12.41 1.69
CA SER A 344 -9.10 -11.81 3.03
C SER A 344 -10.05 -12.53 3.99
N GLY A 345 -9.75 -12.52 5.29
CA GLY A 345 -10.65 -13.04 6.32
C GLY A 345 -11.97 -12.27 6.45
N ASP A 346 -12.06 -11.07 5.90
CA ASP A 346 -13.27 -10.23 5.91
C ASP A 346 -14.32 -10.65 4.86
N ASP A 347 -13.97 -11.59 3.98
CA ASP A 347 -14.96 -12.18 3.08
C ASP A 347 -15.74 -13.26 3.83
N ASP A 348 -17.00 -12.99 4.16
CA ASP A 348 -17.94 -13.85 4.93
C ASP A 348 -18.26 -15.24 4.31
N GLY A 349 -17.40 -15.81 3.45
CA GLY A 349 -17.61 -17.08 2.75
C GLY A 349 -16.35 -17.91 2.43
N ASP A 350 -16.55 -19.06 1.79
CA ASP A 350 -15.44 -19.89 1.29
C ASP A 350 -14.59 -19.07 0.30
N CYS A 351 -13.26 -19.07 0.45
CA CYS A 351 -12.37 -18.35 -0.47
C CYS A 351 -12.48 -18.91 -1.90
N VAL A 352 -13.16 -18.17 -2.77
CA VAL A 352 -13.36 -18.55 -4.18
C VAL A 352 -12.26 -17.95 -5.05
N VAL A 353 -11.32 -18.79 -5.50
CA VAL A 353 -10.32 -18.42 -6.51
C VAL A 353 -10.86 -18.73 -7.91
N ARG A 354 -11.22 -17.68 -8.66
CA ARG A 354 -11.85 -17.80 -9.97
C ARG A 354 -10.82 -18.14 -11.06
N THR A 355 -11.18 -19.03 -11.98
CA THR A 355 -10.27 -19.49 -13.06
C THR A 355 -10.53 -18.81 -14.41
N VAL A 356 -11.55 -17.94 -14.49
CA VAL A 356 -11.93 -17.23 -15.71
C VAL A 356 -12.35 -15.80 -15.37
N LEU A 357 -11.99 -14.87 -16.26
CA LEU A 357 -12.52 -13.51 -16.25
C LEU A 357 -13.86 -13.51 -16.98
N THR A 358 -14.84 -12.80 -16.42
CA THR A 358 -16.13 -12.60 -17.11
C THR A 358 -16.07 -11.25 -17.82
N ALA A 359 -16.16 -11.24 -19.16
CA ALA A 359 -16.10 -10.02 -19.94
C ALA A 359 -17.28 -9.08 -19.61
N ARG A 360 -16.99 -7.79 -19.45
CA ARG A 360 -17.98 -6.73 -19.23
C ARG A 360 -18.23 -5.95 -20.53
N LYS A 361 -19.43 -5.38 -20.68
CA LYS A 361 -19.66 -4.33 -21.69
C LYS A 361 -18.86 -3.10 -21.26
N GLY A 362 -17.99 -2.59 -22.12
CA GLY A 362 -17.34 -1.30 -21.87
C GLY A 362 -18.40 -0.20 -21.82
N SER A 363 -18.27 0.72 -20.88
CA SER A 363 -18.97 2.01 -20.94
C SER A 363 -18.45 2.74 -22.18
N THR A 364 -19.29 2.89 -23.20
CA THR A 364 -19.00 3.71 -24.39
C THR A 364 -19.01 5.19 -24.06
#